data_AF-A0A623H4W8-F1
#
_entry.id   AF-A0A623H4W8-F1
#
_cell.length_a   1.000
_cell.length_b   1.000
_cell.length_c   1.000
_cell.angle_alpha   90.00
_cell.angle_beta   90.00
_cell.angle_gamma   90.00
#
_symmetry.space_group_name_H-M   'P 1'
#
loop_
_entity.id
_entity.type
_entity.pdbx_description
1 polymer ?
#
loop_
_entity_poly.entity_id
_entity_poly.type
_entity_poly.pdbx_seq_one_letter_code
_entity_poly.pdbx_strand_id
1 'polypeptide(L)'
;NGDVGFRVFKLDTSNIRPWEATAETLSEQIDAYVSPILEGRNEEDLLTELMLKRGIDLSVNIETRQFDGLTVSCVDGGKLFTCFAKQIPASSVEELTKGIIDWYKSLKAGKDTVCYFLDDAFENNVAKTNLCAILEQHGLTNLHSL
;
A
#
# COMPACT_ATOMS: atom_id res chain seq x y z
N ASN A 1 -12.84 -33.84 2.97
CA ASN A 1 -12.20 -32.58 2.55
C ASN A 1 -11.55 -31.95 3.75
N GLY A 2 -10.26 -32.20 3.92
CA GLY A 2 -9.47 -31.86 5.12
C GLY A 2 -8.29 -30.94 4.79
N ASP A 3 -8.51 -30.00 3.86
CA ASP A 3 -7.54 -28.93 3.66
C ASP A 3 -7.73 -27.90 4.77
N VAL A 4 -6.82 -27.91 5.74
CA VAL A 4 -6.80 -26.99 6.90
C VAL A 4 -5.78 -25.87 6.67
N GLY A 5 -5.58 -25.48 5.40
CA GLY A 5 -4.56 -24.56 4.91
C GLY A 5 -4.09 -23.52 5.94
N PHE A 6 -2.78 -23.48 6.16
CA PHE A 6 -2.14 -22.58 7.10
C PHE A 6 -1.13 -21.69 6.37
N ARG A 7 -0.94 -20.46 6.84
CA ARG A 7 0.12 -19.56 6.38
C ARG A 7 1.34 -19.73 7.28
N VAL A 8 2.53 -19.77 6.70
CA VAL A 8 3.81 -19.84 7.43
C VAL A 8 4.56 -18.54 7.18
N PHE A 9 5.02 -17.92 8.26
CA PHE A 9 5.82 -16.71 8.21
C PHE A 9 7.20 -16.96 8.82
N LYS A 10 8.21 -16.25 8.33
CA LYS A 10 9.57 -16.24 8.87
C LYS A 10 10.00 -14.80 9.09
N LEU A 11 10.76 -14.55 10.15
CA LEU A 11 11.36 -13.25 10.39
C LEU A 11 12.49 -12.98 9.39
N ASP A 12 12.52 -11.75 8.88
CA ASP A 12 13.58 -11.18 8.06
C ASP A 12 13.77 -9.69 8.44
N THR A 13 14.75 -9.03 7.85
CA THR A 13 14.92 -7.58 7.99
C THR A 13 13.77 -6.82 7.35
N SER A 14 13.49 -5.61 7.85
CA SER A 14 12.48 -4.68 7.31
C SER A 14 12.57 -4.52 5.79
N ASN A 15 11.42 -4.58 5.11
CA ASN A 15 11.27 -4.26 3.70
C ASN A 15 11.40 -2.76 3.44
N ILE A 16 11.05 -1.94 4.43
CA ILE A 16 11.16 -0.48 4.38
C ILE A 16 12.51 -0.09 4.99
N ARG A 17 13.27 0.75 4.30
CA ARG A 17 14.56 1.27 4.78
C ARG A 17 14.36 1.93 6.15
N PRO A 18 15.15 1.58 7.17
CA PRO A 18 15.11 2.23 8.48
C PRO A 18 15.86 3.57 8.45
N TRP A 19 15.35 4.55 9.18
CA TRP A 19 15.95 5.88 9.24
C TRP A 19 16.94 5.90 10.39
N GLU A 20 18.23 5.87 10.07
CA GLU A 20 19.32 5.79 11.04
C GLU A 20 20.38 6.85 10.77
N ALA A 21 19.95 8.07 10.42
CA ALA A 21 20.87 9.10 9.95
C ALA A 21 21.71 9.67 11.10
N THR A 22 23.02 9.72 10.89
CA THR A 22 23.94 10.56 11.68
C THR A 22 24.30 11.81 10.88
N ALA A 23 24.94 12.80 11.52
CA ALA A 23 25.40 14.00 10.82
C ALA A 23 26.36 13.68 9.65
N GLU A 24 27.09 12.58 9.74
CA GLU A 24 28.09 12.14 8.75
C GLU A 24 27.45 11.38 7.59
N THR A 25 26.38 10.62 7.82
CA THR A 25 25.70 9.79 6.81
C THR A 25 24.43 10.43 6.26
N LEU A 26 24.11 11.66 6.66
CA LEU A 26 22.84 12.31 6.35
C LEU A 26 22.58 12.43 4.85
N SER A 27 23.58 12.89 4.08
CA SER A 27 23.41 13.06 2.63
C SER A 27 23.13 11.73 1.94
N GLU A 28 23.91 10.70 2.25
CA GLU A 28 23.76 9.36 1.67
C GLU A 28 22.40 8.74 2.04
N GLN A 29 21.93 8.97 3.27
CA GLN A 29 20.61 8.49 3.67
C GLN A 29 19.48 9.25 2.99
N ILE A 30 19.58 10.57 2.82
CA ILE A 30 18.58 11.34 2.06
C ILE A 30 18.47 10.79 0.63
N ASP A 31 19.60 10.55 -0.04
CA ASP A 31 19.61 10.02 -1.40
C ASP A 31 19.04 8.59 -1.45
N ALA A 32 19.38 7.74 -0.46
CA ALA A 32 18.88 6.37 -0.37
C ALA A 32 17.37 6.28 -0.05
N TYR A 33 16.78 7.35 0.47
CA TYR A 33 15.36 7.44 0.82
C TYR A 33 14.46 7.87 -0.33
N VAL A 34 15.03 8.17 -1.50
CA VAL A 34 14.26 8.35 -2.74
C VAL A 34 13.44 7.08 -3.03
N SER A 35 14.05 5.90 -2.87
CA SER A 35 13.35 4.62 -2.91
C SER A 35 13.36 3.96 -1.52
N PRO A 36 12.29 4.13 -0.74
CA PRO A 36 12.25 3.69 0.65
C PRO A 36 12.03 2.18 0.80
N ILE A 37 11.73 1.47 -0.29
CA ILE A 37 11.62 0.01 -0.30
C ILE A 37 12.98 -0.59 -0.66
N LEU A 38 13.44 -1.57 0.13
CA LEU A 38 14.69 -2.29 -0.18
C LEU A 38 14.56 -3.07 -1.49
N GLU A 39 15.66 -3.16 -2.23
CA GLU A 39 15.70 -3.94 -3.47
C GLU A 39 15.43 -5.44 -3.22
N GLY A 40 14.78 -6.08 -4.19
CA GLY A 40 14.49 -7.52 -4.13
C GLY A 40 13.35 -7.92 -3.18
N ARG A 41 12.66 -6.96 -2.55
CA ARG A 41 11.47 -7.22 -1.73
C ARG A 41 10.24 -7.45 -2.61
N ASN A 42 9.36 -8.34 -2.13
CA ASN A 42 8.11 -8.66 -2.81
C ASN A 42 6.93 -7.92 -2.16
N GLU A 43 5.82 -7.83 -2.89
CA GLU A 43 4.62 -7.12 -2.46
C GLU A 43 3.93 -7.77 -1.24
N GLU A 44 4.04 -9.09 -1.10
CA GLU A 44 3.43 -9.86 0.00
C GLU A 44 4.15 -9.62 1.33
N ASP A 45 5.48 -9.56 1.32
CA ASP A 45 6.33 -9.24 2.46
C ASP A 45 6.07 -7.79 2.90
N LEU A 46 5.97 -6.87 1.95
CA LEU A 46 5.65 -5.47 2.23
C LEU A 46 4.25 -5.34 2.85
N LEU A 47 3.25 -6.03 2.28
CA LEU A 47 1.90 -6.06 2.85
C LEU A 47 1.89 -6.62 4.27
N THR A 48 2.56 -7.75 4.47
CA THR A 48 2.69 -8.43 5.77
C THR A 48 3.32 -7.50 6.81
N GLU A 49 4.39 -6.79 6.45
CA GLU A 49 5.03 -5.83 7.34
C GLU A 49 4.12 -4.64 7.67
N LEU A 50 3.39 -4.09 6.69
CA LEU A 50 2.43 -3.01 6.93
C LEU A 50 1.30 -3.46 7.85
N MET A 51 0.77 -4.67 7.66
CA MET A 51 -0.23 -5.26 8.53
C MET A 51 0.27 -5.30 9.98
N LEU A 52 1.48 -5.82 10.21
CA LEU A 52 2.10 -5.86 11.53
C LEU A 52 2.31 -4.47 12.14
N LYS A 53 2.84 -3.52 11.36
CA LYS A 53 3.06 -2.13 11.80
C LYS A 53 1.75 -1.41 12.17
N ARG A 54 0.63 -1.83 11.59
CA ARG A 54 -0.72 -1.30 11.87
C ARG A 54 -1.49 -2.11 12.90
N GLY A 55 -0.91 -3.19 13.45
CA GLY A 55 -1.57 -4.06 14.41
C GLY A 55 -2.73 -4.88 13.82
N ILE A 56 -2.70 -5.12 12.51
CA ILE A 56 -3.66 -5.98 11.81
C ILE A 56 -3.17 -7.43 11.94
N ASP A 57 -4.06 -8.33 12.36
CA ASP A 57 -3.74 -9.76 12.53
C ASP A 57 -3.42 -10.43 11.17
N LEU A 58 -2.41 -11.29 11.13
CA LEU A 58 -1.99 -11.99 9.90
C LEU A 58 -2.97 -13.08 9.44
N SER A 59 -3.93 -13.47 10.29
CA SER A 59 -4.97 -14.45 9.98
C SER A 59 -6.16 -13.84 9.24
N VAL A 60 -6.24 -12.51 9.12
CA VAL A 60 -7.36 -11.85 8.45
C VAL A 60 -7.40 -12.20 6.95
N ASN A 61 -8.58 -11.99 6.37
CA ASN A 61 -8.75 -12.14 4.94
C ASN A 61 -7.99 -11.04 4.18
N ILE A 62 -7.34 -11.45 3.10
CA ILE A 62 -6.69 -10.56 2.13
C ILE A 62 -7.33 -10.87 0.79
N GLU A 63 -7.98 -9.88 0.20
CA GLU A 63 -8.56 -9.99 -1.13
C GLU A 63 -7.75 -9.13 -2.10
N THR A 64 -7.62 -9.58 -3.34
CA THR A 64 -6.98 -8.80 -4.41
C THR A 64 -7.95 -8.59 -5.56
N ARG A 65 -7.89 -7.39 -6.16
CA ARG A 65 -8.63 -7.04 -7.37
C ARG A 65 -7.73 -6.24 -8.30
N GLN A 66 -8.09 -6.20 -9.58
CA GLN A 66 -7.41 -5.38 -10.57
C GLN A 66 -8.33 -4.25 -11.04
N PHE A 67 -7.75 -3.06 -11.18
CA PHE A 67 -8.38 -1.88 -11.76
C PHE A 67 -7.41 -1.29 -12.78
N ASP A 68 -7.81 -1.22 -14.05
CA ASP A 68 -6.92 -0.88 -15.17
C ASP A 68 -5.58 -1.68 -15.17
N GLY A 69 -5.64 -2.97 -14.83
CA GLY A 69 -4.46 -3.84 -14.73
C GLY A 69 -3.57 -3.62 -13.49
N LEU A 70 -3.87 -2.62 -12.65
CA LEU A 70 -3.17 -2.36 -11.40
C LEU A 70 -3.76 -3.22 -10.28
N THR A 71 -2.91 -3.99 -9.59
CA THR A 71 -3.36 -4.87 -8.50
C THR A 71 -3.51 -4.08 -7.21
N VAL A 72 -4.69 -4.18 -6.61
CA VAL A 72 -5.02 -3.61 -5.31
C VAL A 72 -5.38 -4.72 -4.34
N SER A 73 -4.76 -4.69 -3.17
CA SER A 73 -5.09 -5.58 -2.05
C SER A 73 -6.00 -4.87 -1.06
N CYS A 74 -6.96 -5.59 -0.51
CA CYS A 74 -7.87 -5.17 0.54
C CYS A 74 -7.76 -6.13 1.71
N VAL A 75 -7.48 -5.60 2.90
CA VAL A 75 -7.24 -6.38 4.11
C VAL A 75 -8.33 -6.11 5.14
N ASP A 76 -8.78 -7.17 5.79
CA ASP A 76 -9.71 -7.14 6.94
C ASP A 76 -10.98 -6.31 6.68
N GLY A 77 -11.65 -6.59 5.55
CA GLY A 77 -12.91 -5.92 5.21
C GLY A 77 -12.76 -4.44 4.93
N GLY A 78 -11.57 -4.00 4.47
CA GLY A 78 -11.31 -2.63 4.05
C GLY A 78 -10.61 -1.78 5.09
N LYS A 79 -10.01 -2.35 6.15
CA LYS A 79 -9.16 -1.57 7.06
C LYS A 79 -7.89 -1.05 6.38
N LEU A 80 -7.35 -1.82 5.44
CA LEU A 80 -6.14 -1.46 4.71
C LEU A 80 -6.33 -1.76 3.22
N PHE A 81 -6.08 -0.77 2.38
CA PHE A 81 -5.92 -0.91 0.93
C PHE A 81 -4.48 -0.64 0.54
N THR A 82 -3.93 -1.44 -0.36
CA THR A 82 -2.58 -1.21 -0.89
C THR A 82 -2.56 -1.36 -2.41
N CYS A 83 -1.80 -0.49 -3.08
CA CYS A 83 -1.43 -0.64 -4.48
C CYS A 83 0.09 -0.48 -4.59
N PHE A 84 0.79 -1.58 -4.86
CA PHE A 84 2.25 -1.61 -4.97
C PHE A 84 2.75 -1.68 -6.42
N ALA A 85 1.88 -1.32 -7.37
CA ALA A 85 2.28 -1.20 -8.75
C ALA A 85 3.49 -0.27 -8.88
N LYS A 86 4.51 -0.69 -9.63
CA LYS A 86 5.73 0.10 -9.85
C LYS A 86 5.51 1.33 -10.73
N GLN A 87 4.42 1.33 -11.49
CA GLN A 87 4.02 2.42 -12.37
C GLN A 87 2.50 2.56 -12.34
N ILE A 88 2.04 3.77 -12.09
CA ILE A 88 0.64 4.19 -12.11
C ILE A 88 0.55 5.31 -13.15
N PRO A 89 0.11 4.98 -14.39
CA PRO A 89 -0.11 5.96 -15.43
C PRO A 89 -1.16 6.98 -15.01
N ALA A 90 -1.03 8.23 -15.45
CA ALA A 90 -2.01 9.27 -15.18
C ALA A 90 -3.40 8.90 -15.72
N SER A 91 -3.46 8.15 -16.82
CA SER A 91 -4.71 7.65 -17.41
C SER A 91 -5.44 6.62 -16.52
N SER A 92 -4.71 5.91 -15.67
CA SER A 92 -5.25 4.83 -14.84
C SER A 92 -5.82 5.33 -13.50
N VAL A 93 -5.49 6.56 -13.09
CA VAL A 93 -5.85 7.13 -11.78
C VAL A 93 -7.36 7.13 -11.56
N GLU A 94 -8.15 7.50 -12.57
CA GLU A 94 -9.60 7.60 -12.43
C GLU A 94 -10.24 6.22 -12.25
N GLU A 95 -9.83 5.22 -13.02
CA GLU A 95 -10.34 3.85 -12.88
C GLU A 95 -9.87 3.20 -11.57
N LEU A 96 -8.60 3.38 -11.20
CA LEU A 96 -8.04 2.88 -9.95
C LEU A 96 -8.79 3.42 -8.74
N THR A 97 -8.95 4.75 -8.65
CA THR A 97 -9.64 5.38 -7.53
C THR A 97 -11.11 5.00 -7.47
N LYS A 98 -11.81 4.99 -8.60
CA LYS A 98 -13.20 4.55 -8.69
C LYS A 98 -13.36 3.11 -8.20
N GLY A 99 -12.49 2.20 -8.65
CA GLY A 99 -12.49 0.80 -8.23
C GLY A 99 -12.31 0.63 -6.72
N ILE A 100 -11.35 1.35 -6.14
CA ILE A 100 -11.11 1.36 -4.69
C ILE A 100 -12.34 1.91 -3.95
N ILE A 101 -12.91 3.01 -4.41
CA ILE A 101 -14.07 3.66 -3.77
C ILE A 101 -15.30 2.75 -3.80
N ASP A 102 -15.58 2.13 -4.94
CA ASP A 102 -16.73 1.24 -5.10
C ASP A 102 -16.54 -0.01 -4.21
N TRP A 103 -15.32 -0.54 -4.13
CA TRP A 103 -15.01 -1.63 -3.22
C TRP A 103 -15.17 -1.21 -1.75
N TYR A 104 -14.59 -0.09 -1.34
CA TYR A 104 -14.74 0.47 0.00
C TYR A 104 -16.21 0.65 0.41
N LYS A 105 -17.03 1.25 -0.48
CA LYS A 105 -18.48 1.42 -0.25
C LYS A 105 -19.20 0.09 -0.10
N SER A 106 -18.82 -0.94 -0.86
CA SER A 106 -19.44 -2.27 -0.77
C SER A 106 -19.18 -2.99 0.55
N LEU A 107 -18.04 -2.70 1.20
CA LEU A 107 -17.61 -3.36 2.43
C LEU A 107 -18.25 -2.78 3.69
N LYS A 108 -18.90 -1.60 3.61
CA LYS A 108 -19.35 -0.81 4.77
C LYS A 108 -18.22 -0.61 5.78
N ALA A 109 -16.99 -0.45 5.28
CA ALA A 109 -15.80 -0.34 6.09
C ALA A 109 -15.85 0.88 7.03
N GLY A 110 -15.10 0.79 8.13
CA GLY A 110 -15.03 1.85 9.12
C GLY A 110 -14.29 3.10 8.62
N LYS A 111 -14.44 4.21 9.37
CA LYS A 111 -13.80 5.50 9.07
C LYS A 111 -12.27 5.48 9.14
N ASP A 112 -11.68 4.42 9.70
CA ASP A 112 -10.23 4.31 9.93
C ASP A 112 -9.51 3.55 8.81
N THR A 113 -10.12 3.49 7.62
CA THR A 113 -9.51 2.86 6.44
C THR A 113 -8.22 3.58 6.07
N VAL A 114 -7.15 2.81 5.89
CA VAL A 114 -5.83 3.32 5.50
C VAL A 114 -5.50 2.85 4.09
N CYS A 115 -4.99 3.75 3.25
CA CYS A 115 -4.51 3.39 1.91
C CYS A 115 -3.01 3.64 1.80
N TYR A 116 -2.30 2.70 1.18
CA TYR A 116 -0.88 2.83 0.87
C TYR A 116 -0.61 2.72 -0.62
N PHE A 117 0.18 3.64 -1.13
CA PHE A 117 0.69 3.67 -2.50
C PHE A 117 2.21 3.86 -2.46
N LEU A 118 2.94 3.40 -3.48
CA LEU A 118 4.36 3.74 -3.62
C LEU A 118 4.48 5.15 -4.20
N ASP A 119 5.34 6.00 -3.64
CA ASP A 119 5.44 7.39 -4.10
C ASP A 119 6.00 7.49 -5.52
N ASP A 120 7.07 6.74 -5.77
CA ASP A 120 7.77 6.69 -7.06
C ASP A 120 6.97 5.99 -8.17
N ALA A 121 5.81 5.40 -7.85
CA ALA A 121 5.00 4.73 -8.84
C ALA A 121 4.24 5.70 -9.75
N PHE A 122 3.91 6.90 -9.28
CA PHE A 122 3.10 7.83 -10.06
C PHE A 122 3.89 8.39 -11.24
N GLU A 123 3.27 8.40 -12.42
CA GLU A 123 3.86 9.00 -13.62
C GLU A 123 4.30 10.46 -13.41
N ASN A 124 3.53 11.21 -12.61
CA ASN A 124 3.82 12.60 -12.26
C ASN A 124 3.06 13.04 -10.99
N ASN A 125 3.46 14.20 -10.46
CA ASN A 125 2.82 14.79 -9.26
C ASN A 125 1.34 15.16 -9.45
N VAL A 126 0.89 15.38 -10.69
CA VAL A 126 -0.52 15.66 -10.97
C VAL A 126 -1.36 14.40 -10.78
N ALA A 127 -0.89 13.25 -11.25
CA ALA A 127 -1.54 11.95 -11.06
C ALA A 127 -1.70 11.63 -9.56
N LYS A 128 -0.63 11.80 -8.77
CA LYS A 128 -0.66 11.61 -7.30
C LYS A 128 -1.67 12.55 -6.64
N THR A 129 -1.61 13.85 -6.95
CA THR A 129 -2.52 14.85 -6.36
C THR A 129 -3.97 14.55 -6.68
N ASN A 130 -4.27 14.18 -7.93
CA ASN A 130 -5.60 13.81 -8.35
C ASN A 130 -6.10 12.56 -7.62
N LEU A 131 -5.24 11.53 -7.49
CA LEU A 131 -5.58 10.32 -6.75
C LEU A 131 -5.95 10.65 -5.30
N CYS A 132 -5.12 11.42 -4.60
CA CYS A 132 -5.39 11.80 -3.21
C CYS A 132 -6.69 12.59 -3.09
N ALA A 133 -6.90 13.59 -3.94
CA ALA A 133 -8.09 14.43 -3.91
C ALA A 133 -9.38 13.61 -4.14
N ILE A 134 -9.39 12.66 -5.08
CA ILE A 134 -10.56 11.83 -5.38
C ILE A 134 -10.89 10.91 -4.20
N LEU A 135 -9.89 10.27 -3.60
CA LEU A 135 -10.08 9.37 -2.45
C LEU A 135 -10.56 10.14 -1.21
N GLU A 136 -9.96 11.30 -0.92
CA GLU A 136 -10.36 12.16 0.20
C GLU A 136 -11.81 12.65 0.09
N GLN A 137 -12.24 13.07 -1.12
CA GLN A 137 -13.62 13.47 -1.39
C GLN A 137 -14.65 12.36 -1.07
N HIS A 138 -14.21 11.10 -1.07
CA HIS A 138 -15.04 9.93 -0.78
C HIS A 138 -14.84 9.37 0.64
N GLY A 139 -14.12 10.09 1.50
CA GLY A 139 -13.93 9.75 2.91
C GLY A 139 -12.74 8.84 3.20
N LEU A 140 -11.88 8.57 2.22
CA LEU A 140 -10.62 7.85 2.40
C LEU A 140 -9.51 8.87 2.66
N THR A 141 -9.41 9.36 3.90
CA THR A 141 -8.52 10.47 4.27
C THR A 141 -7.16 10.02 4.82
N ASN A 142 -7.00 8.73 5.14
CA ASN A 142 -5.76 8.21 5.71
C ASN A 142 -4.89 7.60 4.60
N LEU A 143 -4.36 8.48 3.74
CA LEU A 143 -3.53 8.12 2.60
C LEU A 143 -2.05 8.27 2.95
N HIS A 144 -1.28 7.23 2.70
CA HIS A 144 0.17 7.24 2.89
C HIS A 144 0.88 6.84 1.61
N SER A 145 1.90 7.62 1.26
CA SER A 145 2.92 7.16 0.33
C SER A 145 4.00 6.41 1.10
N LEU A 146 4.45 5.30 0.54
CA LEU A 146 5.75 4.72 0.88
C LEU A 146 6.79 5.32 -0.03
#